data_AF-A0AAC8Q8L5-F1
#
_entry.id   AF-A0AAC8Q8L5-F1
#
_cell.length_a   1.000
_cell.length_b   1.000
_cell.length_c   1.000
_cell.angle_alpha   90.00
_cell.angle_beta   90.00
_cell.angle_gamma   90.00
#
_symmetry.space_group_name_H-M   'P 1'
#
loop_
_entity.id
_entity.type
_entity.pdbx_description
1 polymer ?
#
loop_
_entity_poly.entity_id
_entity_poly.type
_entity_poly.pdbx_seq_one_letter_code
_entity_poly.pdbx_strand_id
1 'polypeptide(L)'
;MSRITSTEVILPYSLSAEARRQLTDSLYAVHRRIFDGVGRESFARYVVESKAEHTWLLLHKNEAGEVVGYFALHLFEKQLGEEPLAVFRAEAGLLREYRGGNVNARFWMERVARYVLTHPGRRVFYMGSLVHPSSYWLFARHCGEVWPRREEETPPELLAFMDTLATEFGLEKVHPARPLVRKVGWRTRETEVEREYWAHCDKPEVRYFLEANPGYGEGHGLVTLVPITLGNLRSMARSLLTKRLRQPVELLAAWMQRTRLGARLSASQVVRQLRRVPSLAHLDEATLRGLAGRAERLVLPAGRYVFHAGSACDELYVLERGAAYVLAEGEKIVDELGSGTVFGEGALLTGERRSASIRTATASTLVRIPRSALLPLLQDNERLREGMWKTLAERRFDDLVRENERYGHLGRKGRLALFREGEHRELAPRELHELEAGTQLFVLSGTVDVEHEGLVMTQRGSTFLEARWPLRLKARETTQMVLLKQEPARRHEEASLVYLAAA
;
A
#
# COMPACT_ATOMS: atom_id res chain seq x y z
N MET A 1 12.61 6.70 -9.89
CA MET A 1 11.14 6.50 -9.93
C MET A 1 10.86 5.18 -10.63
N SER A 2 10.22 4.21 -9.97
CA SER A 2 9.77 2.98 -10.62
C SER A 2 8.65 3.31 -11.61
N ARG A 3 8.93 3.16 -12.91
CA ARG A 3 7.98 3.46 -13.99
C ARG A 3 8.05 2.39 -15.06
N ILE A 4 6.89 2.08 -15.65
CA ILE A 4 6.81 1.27 -16.87
C ILE A 4 7.34 2.13 -18.02
N THR A 5 8.44 1.70 -18.64
CA THR A 5 9.09 2.41 -19.75
C THR A 5 8.62 1.87 -21.09
N SER A 6 8.32 0.58 -21.18
CA SER A 6 7.83 -0.06 -22.40
C SER A 6 6.80 -1.15 -22.13
N THR A 7 6.02 -1.45 -23.16
CA THR A 7 5.05 -2.56 -23.16
C THR A 7 5.17 -3.37 -24.44
N GLU A 8 5.05 -4.69 -24.31
CA GLU A 8 5.20 -5.63 -25.42
C GLU A 8 4.00 -6.57 -25.46
N VAL A 9 3.46 -6.86 -26.65
CA VAL A 9 2.37 -7.83 -26.82
C VAL A 9 2.94 -9.12 -27.37
N ILE A 10 2.72 -10.21 -26.66
CA ILE A 10 3.16 -11.55 -27.00
C ILE A 10 1.96 -12.45 -27.28
N LEU A 11 2.09 -13.30 -28.30
CA LEU A 11 1.14 -14.35 -28.65
C LEU A 11 1.74 -15.71 -28.26
N PRO A 12 1.32 -16.36 -27.16
CA PRO A 12 1.98 -17.58 -26.68
C PRO A 12 2.02 -18.72 -27.69
N TYR A 13 1.03 -18.80 -28.58
CA TYR A 13 0.95 -19.83 -29.60
C TYR A 13 2.02 -19.70 -30.68
N SER A 14 2.56 -18.49 -30.93
CA SER A 14 3.60 -18.26 -31.92
C SER A 14 5.02 -18.52 -31.38
N LEU A 15 5.15 -18.85 -30.09
CA LEU A 15 6.43 -19.12 -29.45
C LEU A 15 6.80 -20.60 -29.53
N SER A 16 8.10 -20.89 -29.60
CA SER A 16 8.64 -22.23 -29.37
C SER A 16 8.36 -22.69 -27.94
N ALA A 17 8.39 -24.00 -27.70
CA ALA A 17 8.19 -24.56 -26.37
C ALA A 17 9.19 -24.00 -25.34
N GLU A 18 10.45 -23.79 -25.76
CA GLU A 18 11.48 -23.20 -24.90
C GLU A 18 11.20 -21.73 -24.59
N ALA A 19 10.86 -20.92 -25.60
CA ALA A 19 10.52 -19.51 -25.40
C ALA A 19 9.28 -19.35 -24.49
N ARG A 20 8.31 -20.26 -24.60
CA ARG A 20 7.12 -20.28 -23.73
C ARG A 20 7.47 -20.63 -22.28
N ARG A 21 8.40 -21.57 -22.06
CA ARG A 21 8.91 -21.89 -20.72
C ARG A 21 9.59 -20.67 -20.08
N GLN A 22 10.49 -20.01 -20.79
CA GLN A 22 11.21 -18.82 -20.31
C GLN A 22 10.26 -17.65 -20.01
N LEU A 23 9.25 -17.45 -20.87
CA LEU A 23 8.20 -16.47 -20.64
C LEU A 23 7.42 -16.80 -19.35
N THR A 24 7.03 -18.07 -19.18
CA THR A 24 6.33 -18.54 -17.99
C THR A 24 7.14 -18.28 -16.71
N ASP A 25 8.44 -18.58 -16.73
CA ASP A 25 9.33 -18.33 -15.59
C ASP A 25 9.39 -16.85 -15.22
N SER A 26 9.55 -15.99 -16.22
CA SER A 26 9.60 -14.53 -16.05
C SER A 26 8.30 -13.99 -15.46
N LEU A 27 7.15 -14.42 -15.99
CA LEU A 27 5.84 -13.98 -15.50
C LEU A 27 5.53 -14.54 -14.11
N TYR A 28 5.91 -15.78 -13.84
CA TYR A 28 5.68 -16.43 -12.56
C TYR A 28 6.54 -15.82 -11.44
N ALA A 29 7.77 -15.39 -11.76
CA ALA A 29 8.61 -14.64 -10.82
C ALA A 29 7.92 -13.35 -10.35
N VAL A 30 7.27 -12.63 -11.27
CA VAL A 30 6.43 -11.46 -10.94
C VAL A 30 5.19 -11.89 -10.16
N HIS A 31 4.48 -12.94 -10.60
CA HIS A 31 3.26 -13.42 -9.97
C HIS A 31 3.48 -13.76 -8.49
N ARG A 32 4.55 -14.48 -8.15
CA ARG A 32 4.87 -14.86 -6.75
C ARG A 32 5.15 -13.70 -5.82
N ARG A 33 5.55 -12.55 -6.35
CA ARG A 33 5.73 -11.32 -5.56
C ARG A 33 4.40 -10.65 -5.22
N ILE A 34 3.32 -11.01 -5.92
CA ILE A 34 2.00 -10.40 -5.82
C ILE A 34 0.99 -11.35 -5.18
N PHE A 35 1.08 -12.63 -5.48
CA PHE A 35 0.12 -13.66 -5.11
C PHE A 35 0.81 -14.86 -4.48
N ASP A 36 0.07 -15.56 -3.63
CA ASP A 36 0.39 -16.86 -3.03
C ASP A 36 -0.64 -17.92 -3.43
N GLY A 37 -0.31 -19.19 -3.20
CA GLY A 37 -1.25 -20.31 -3.29
C GLY A 37 -1.30 -21.04 -4.63
N VAL A 38 -0.62 -20.53 -5.67
CA VAL A 38 -0.55 -21.19 -6.98
C VAL A 38 0.88 -21.50 -7.37
N GLY A 39 1.13 -22.78 -7.70
CA GLY A 39 2.38 -23.25 -8.25
C GLY A 39 2.56 -22.87 -9.72
N ARG A 40 3.82 -22.89 -10.18
CA ARG A 40 4.23 -22.51 -11.54
C ARG A 40 3.40 -23.15 -12.65
N GLU A 41 3.20 -24.47 -12.59
CA GLU A 41 2.46 -25.21 -13.63
C GLU A 41 0.99 -24.79 -13.70
N SER A 42 0.35 -24.60 -12.54
CA SER A 42 -1.01 -24.09 -12.49
C SER A 42 -1.08 -22.67 -13.04
N PHE A 43 -0.13 -21.81 -12.68
CA PHE A 43 -0.01 -20.47 -13.25
C PHE A 43 0.12 -20.51 -14.79
N ALA A 44 1.00 -21.37 -15.31
CA ALA A 44 1.22 -21.53 -16.75
C ALA A 44 -0.07 -21.90 -17.48
N ARG A 45 -0.81 -22.90 -16.98
CA ARG A 45 -2.09 -23.34 -17.55
C ARG A 45 -3.14 -22.23 -17.62
N TYR A 46 -3.19 -21.36 -16.62
CA TYR A 46 -4.17 -20.27 -16.57
C TYR A 46 -3.77 -19.05 -17.40
N VAL A 47 -2.48 -18.69 -17.41
CA VAL A 47 -2.03 -17.39 -17.94
C VAL A 47 -1.39 -17.52 -19.32
N VAL A 48 -0.59 -18.57 -19.56
CA VAL A 48 0.24 -18.68 -20.78
C VAL A 48 -0.31 -19.75 -21.73
N GLU A 49 -0.75 -20.87 -21.18
CA GLU A 49 -1.19 -22.07 -21.90
C GLU A 49 -2.71 -22.27 -21.85
N SER A 50 -3.42 -21.14 -21.80
CA SER A 50 -4.88 -21.13 -21.81
C SER A 50 -5.42 -21.84 -23.05
N LYS A 51 -6.51 -22.59 -22.86
CA LYS A 51 -7.24 -23.27 -23.94
C LYS A 51 -8.15 -22.35 -24.76
N ALA A 52 -8.01 -21.04 -24.59
CA ALA A 52 -8.75 -20.02 -25.32
C ALA A 52 -8.42 -20.06 -26.82
N GLU A 53 -9.40 -19.75 -27.67
CA GLU A 53 -9.21 -19.58 -29.12
C GLU A 53 -8.15 -18.51 -29.41
N HIS A 54 -8.11 -17.47 -28.58
CA HIS A 54 -7.06 -16.47 -28.62
C HIS A 54 -6.55 -16.10 -27.23
N THR A 55 -5.23 -16.01 -27.11
CA THR A 55 -4.53 -15.51 -25.93
C THR A 55 -3.56 -14.42 -26.33
N TRP A 56 -3.63 -13.28 -25.63
CA TRP A 56 -2.65 -12.20 -25.74
C TRP A 56 -2.04 -11.91 -24.37
N LEU A 57 -0.73 -11.74 -24.33
CA LEU A 57 0.00 -11.32 -23.14
C LEU A 57 0.59 -9.93 -23.37
N LEU A 58 0.13 -8.94 -22.61
CA LEU A 58 0.77 -7.63 -22.55
C LEU A 58 1.78 -7.63 -21.41
N LEU A 59 3.07 -7.54 -21.73
CA LEU A 59 4.16 -7.41 -20.76
C LEU A 59 4.44 -5.94 -20.45
N HIS A 60 4.73 -5.64 -19.20
CA HIS A 60 5.21 -4.34 -18.75
C HIS A 60 6.68 -4.46 -18.33
N LYS A 61 7.52 -3.59 -18.88
CA LYS A 61 8.96 -3.60 -18.61
C LYS A 61 9.44 -2.30 -17.96
N ASN A 62 10.45 -2.41 -17.11
CA ASN A 62 11.16 -1.26 -16.54
C ASN A 62 12.29 -0.78 -17.48
N GLU A 63 13.04 0.22 -17.05
CA GLU A 63 14.17 0.80 -17.81
C GLU A 63 15.27 -0.22 -18.12
N ALA A 64 15.51 -1.18 -17.22
CA ALA A 64 16.44 -2.28 -17.43
C ALA A 64 15.91 -3.38 -18.37
N GLY A 65 14.67 -3.26 -18.86
CA GLY A 65 14.03 -4.24 -19.74
C GLY A 65 13.43 -5.45 -19.00
N GLU A 66 13.46 -5.46 -17.67
CA GLU A 66 12.94 -6.54 -16.83
C GLU A 66 11.41 -6.50 -16.79
N VAL A 67 10.78 -7.68 -16.77
CA VAL A 67 9.34 -7.80 -16.64
C VAL A 67 8.91 -7.43 -15.21
N VAL A 68 8.08 -6.40 -15.09
CA VAL A 68 7.55 -5.89 -13.81
C VAL A 68 6.04 -6.06 -13.69
N GLY A 69 5.39 -6.51 -14.75
CA GLY A 69 3.98 -6.85 -14.76
C GLY A 69 3.54 -7.49 -16.05
N TYR A 70 2.33 -8.04 -16.03
CA TYR A 70 1.66 -8.64 -17.18
C TYR A 70 0.16 -8.46 -17.11
N PHE A 71 -0.47 -8.52 -18.27
CA PHE A 71 -1.92 -8.62 -18.44
C PHE A 71 -2.21 -9.66 -19.52
N ALA A 72 -2.74 -10.80 -19.09
CA ALA A 72 -3.24 -11.82 -19.99
C ALA A 72 -4.70 -11.55 -20.32
N LEU A 73 -5.01 -11.66 -21.61
CA LEU A 73 -6.37 -11.55 -22.13
C LEU A 73 -6.65 -12.81 -22.95
N HIS A 74 -7.71 -13.51 -22.58
CA HIS A 74 -8.17 -14.73 -23.22
C HIS A 74 -9.55 -14.50 -23.80
N LEU A 75 -9.76 -14.95 -25.04
CA LEU A 75 -11.06 -14.95 -25.70
C LEU A 75 -11.51 -16.40 -25.87
N PHE A 76 -12.67 -16.70 -25.26
CA PHE A 76 -13.33 -17.98 -25.37
C PHE A 76 -14.59 -17.87 -26.23
N GLU A 77 -14.70 -18.69 -27.26
CA GLU A 77 -15.96 -18.92 -27.99
C GLU A 77 -16.77 -19.97 -27.25
N LYS A 78 -18.02 -19.64 -26.93
CA LYS A 78 -18.91 -20.47 -26.12
C LYS A 78 -20.30 -20.51 -26.74
N GLN A 79 -21.10 -21.47 -26.28
CA GLN A 79 -22.48 -21.63 -26.72
C GLN A 79 -23.37 -21.85 -25.51
N LEU A 80 -24.52 -21.16 -25.47
CA LEU A 80 -25.54 -21.35 -24.46
C LEU A 80 -26.85 -21.69 -25.16
N GLY A 81 -27.26 -22.95 -25.09
CA GLY A 81 -28.31 -23.46 -25.98
C GLY A 81 -27.86 -23.37 -27.43
N GLU A 82 -28.66 -22.75 -28.30
CA GLU A 82 -28.31 -22.52 -29.71
C GLU A 82 -27.57 -21.19 -29.94
N GLU A 83 -27.50 -20.31 -28.94
CA GLU A 83 -26.91 -18.97 -29.10
C GLU A 83 -25.38 -18.99 -28.92
N PRO A 84 -24.61 -18.59 -29.94
CA PRO A 84 -23.17 -18.44 -29.79
C PRO A 84 -22.83 -17.14 -29.07
N LEU A 85 -21.83 -17.18 -28.19
CA LEU A 85 -21.37 -16.05 -27.40
C LEU A 85 -19.85 -16.07 -27.21
N ALA A 86 -19.28 -14.90 -26.91
CA ALA A 86 -17.86 -14.75 -26.62
C ALA A 86 -17.63 -14.32 -25.17
N VAL A 87 -16.68 -14.95 -24.50
CA VAL A 87 -16.28 -14.62 -23.13
C VAL A 87 -14.81 -14.20 -23.10
N PHE A 88 -14.57 -12.93 -22.81
CA PHE A 88 -13.25 -12.43 -22.48
C PHE A 88 -12.95 -12.69 -21.01
N ARG A 89 -11.77 -13.25 -20.73
CA ARG A 89 -11.22 -13.40 -19.38
C ARG A 89 -9.86 -12.73 -19.30
N ALA A 90 -9.53 -12.19 -18.13
CA ALA A 90 -8.25 -11.51 -17.97
C ALA A 90 -7.65 -11.70 -16.58
N GLU A 91 -6.33 -11.81 -16.60
CA GLU A 91 -5.48 -12.09 -15.45
C GLU A 91 -4.35 -11.07 -15.45
N ALA A 92 -4.16 -10.36 -14.34
CA ALA A 92 -3.22 -9.27 -14.26
C ALA A 92 -2.33 -9.40 -13.04
N GLY A 93 -1.03 -9.20 -13.23
CA GLY A 93 -0.07 -9.06 -12.15
C GLY A 93 0.79 -7.82 -12.40
N LEU A 94 0.80 -6.87 -11.48
CA LEU A 94 1.70 -5.72 -11.52
C LEU A 94 2.32 -5.50 -10.15
N LEU A 95 3.65 -5.44 -10.11
CA LEU A 95 4.42 -5.17 -8.90
C LEU A 95 4.01 -3.85 -8.26
N ARG A 96 4.00 -3.80 -6.93
CA ARG A 96 3.44 -2.70 -6.13
C ARG A 96 4.04 -1.34 -6.50
N GLU A 97 5.36 -1.28 -6.65
CA GLU A 97 6.09 -0.07 -7.02
C GLU A 97 5.74 0.46 -8.43
N TYR A 98 5.13 -0.34 -9.31
CA TYR A 98 4.70 0.06 -10.66
C TYR A 98 3.19 0.26 -10.78
N ARG A 99 2.42 0.07 -9.69
CA ARG A 99 0.96 0.26 -9.70
C ARG A 99 0.62 1.74 -9.79
N GLY A 100 -0.26 2.08 -10.73
CA GLY A 100 -0.76 3.44 -10.94
C GLY A 100 -1.12 3.67 -12.42
N GLY A 101 -2.16 4.46 -12.66
CA GLY A 101 -2.68 4.67 -14.02
C GLY A 101 -3.49 3.49 -14.56
N ASN A 102 -3.95 3.60 -15.81
CA ASN A 102 -4.83 2.62 -16.45
C ASN A 102 -4.11 1.93 -17.63
N VAL A 103 -2.93 1.37 -17.34
CA VAL A 103 -1.97 0.89 -18.36
C VAL A 103 -2.51 -0.24 -19.25
N ASN A 104 -3.47 -1.04 -18.76
CA ASN A 104 -4.05 -2.16 -19.50
C ASN A 104 -5.30 -1.78 -20.29
N ALA A 105 -5.96 -0.69 -19.92
CA ALA A 105 -7.31 -0.36 -20.41
C ALA A 105 -7.33 -0.17 -21.93
N ARG A 106 -6.33 0.54 -22.49
CA ARG A 106 -6.25 0.76 -23.94
C ARG A 106 -6.12 -0.54 -24.71
N PHE A 107 -5.21 -1.40 -24.27
CA PHE A 107 -4.94 -2.69 -24.91
C PHE A 107 -6.20 -3.58 -24.91
N TRP A 108 -6.83 -3.74 -23.75
CA TRP A 108 -8.06 -4.51 -23.61
C TRP A 108 -9.19 -3.95 -24.49
N MET A 109 -9.44 -2.63 -24.44
CA MET A 109 -10.49 -2.00 -25.24
C MET A 109 -10.27 -2.18 -26.74
N GLU A 110 -9.03 -2.04 -27.22
CA GLU A 110 -8.72 -2.22 -28.64
C GLU A 110 -9.05 -3.64 -29.12
N ARG A 111 -8.71 -4.65 -28.31
CA ARG A 111 -8.96 -6.07 -28.64
C ARG A 111 -10.46 -6.39 -28.60
N VAL A 112 -11.16 -5.94 -27.57
CA VAL A 112 -12.62 -6.14 -27.44
C VAL A 112 -13.38 -5.39 -28.53
N ALA A 113 -13.04 -4.12 -28.80
CA ALA A 113 -13.71 -3.33 -29.84
C ALA A 113 -13.50 -3.96 -31.23
N ARG A 114 -12.28 -4.42 -31.54
CA ARG A 114 -12.01 -5.13 -32.80
C ARG A 114 -12.89 -6.37 -32.94
N TYR A 115 -12.98 -7.18 -31.88
CA TYR A 115 -13.81 -8.38 -31.89
C TYR A 115 -15.29 -8.06 -32.12
N VAL A 116 -15.84 -7.08 -31.39
CA VAL A 116 -17.26 -6.68 -31.53
C VAL A 116 -17.55 -6.16 -32.94
N LEU A 117 -16.62 -5.42 -33.55
CA LEU A 117 -16.78 -4.89 -34.91
C LEU A 117 -16.73 -5.99 -35.98
N THR A 118 -15.96 -7.07 -35.76
CA THR A 118 -15.88 -8.19 -36.71
C THR A 118 -16.94 -9.27 -36.48
N HIS A 119 -17.68 -9.22 -35.38
CA HIS A 119 -18.73 -10.19 -35.02
C HIS A 119 -20.06 -9.50 -34.65
N PRO A 120 -20.71 -8.81 -35.59
CA PRO A 120 -21.96 -8.12 -35.32
C PRO A 120 -23.04 -9.10 -34.84
N GLY A 121 -23.82 -8.69 -33.83
CA GLY A 121 -24.88 -9.52 -33.24
C GLY A 121 -24.40 -10.60 -32.25
N ARG A 122 -23.09 -10.84 -32.15
CA ARG A 122 -22.54 -11.77 -31.15
C ARG A 122 -22.72 -11.20 -29.74
N ARG A 123 -23.22 -11.99 -28.81
CA ARG A 123 -23.26 -11.63 -27.38
C ARG A 123 -21.84 -11.74 -26.82
N VAL A 124 -21.33 -10.65 -26.24
CA VAL A 124 -19.96 -10.59 -25.73
C VAL A 124 -19.97 -10.23 -24.26
N PHE A 125 -19.21 -10.96 -23.46
CA PHE A 125 -19.08 -10.75 -22.03
C PHE A 125 -17.61 -10.67 -21.63
N TYR A 126 -17.31 -9.88 -20.60
CA TYR A 126 -16.15 -10.14 -19.77
C TYR A 126 -16.59 -10.97 -18.56
N MET A 127 -15.78 -11.97 -18.20
CA MET A 127 -15.96 -12.78 -17.00
C MET A 127 -14.65 -12.86 -16.23
N GLY A 128 -14.69 -12.57 -14.94
CA GLY A 128 -13.55 -12.72 -14.04
C GLY A 128 -13.96 -13.39 -12.74
N SER A 129 -13.04 -14.13 -12.12
CA SER A 129 -13.17 -14.52 -10.71
C SER A 129 -12.35 -13.56 -9.88
N LEU A 130 -12.99 -12.50 -9.39
CA LEU A 130 -12.28 -11.37 -8.77
C LEU A 130 -11.87 -11.73 -7.35
N VAL A 131 -10.56 -11.76 -7.10
CA VAL A 131 -9.95 -12.15 -5.81
C VAL A 131 -9.60 -10.98 -4.90
N HIS A 132 -10.02 -9.76 -5.25
CA HIS A 132 -9.66 -8.57 -4.48
C HIS A 132 -10.73 -7.46 -4.60
N PRO A 133 -11.05 -6.74 -3.50
CA PRO A 133 -12.13 -5.74 -3.51
C PRO A 133 -11.89 -4.56 -4.47
N SER A 134 -10.62 -4.17 -4.68
CA SER A 134 -10.30 -3.07 -5.60
C SER A 134 -10.70 -3.38 -7.05
N SER A 135 -10.61 -4.65 -7.46
CA SER A 135 -10.95 -5.09 -8.82
C SER A 135 -12.45 -5.02 -9.05
N TYR A 136 -13.24 -5.55 -8.11
CA TYR A 136 -14.70 -5.48 -8.20
C TYR A 136 -15.18 -4.02 -8.18
N TRP A 137 -14.64 -3.20 -7.28
CA TRP A 137 -14.94 -1.77 -7.25
C TRP A 137 -14.62 -1.08 -8.59
N LEU A 138 -13.52 -1.43 -9.26
CA LEU A 138 -13.17 -0.84 -10.56
C LEU A 138 -14.23 -1.13 -11.63
N PHE A 139 -14.71 -2.38 -11.71
CA PHE A 139 -15.77 -2.76 -12.64
C PHE A 139 -17.09 -2.08 -12.28
N ALA A 140 -17.54 -2.19 -11.03
CA ALA A 140 -18.80 -1.57 -10.59
C ALA A 140 -18.82 -0.05 -10.74
N ARG A 141 -17.66 0.61 -10.60
CA ARG A 141 -17.52 2.06 -10.75
C ARG A 141 -17.57 2.52 -12.21
N HIS A 142 -17.12 1.70 -13.16
CA HIS A 142 -16.81 2.15 -14.53
C HIS A 142 -17.65 1.47 -15.62
N CYS A 143 -18.12 0.26 -15.36
CA CYS A 143 -19.08 -0.43 -16.21
C CYS A 143 -20.49 0.00 -15.77
N GLY A 144 -21.35 0.35 -16.73
CA GLY A 144 -22.74 0.70 -16.44
C GLY A 144 -23.56 -0.51 -15.96
N GLU A 145 -23.13 -1.71 -16.35
CA GLU A 145 -23.71 -2.98 -15.94
C GLU A 145 -22.61 -3.97 -15.55
N VAL A 146 -22.69 -4.49 -14.32
CA VAL A 146 -21.83 -5.53 -13.75
C VAL A 146 -22.69 -6.44 -12.88
N TRP A 147 -22.39 -7.73 -12.88
CA TRP A 147 -23.07 -8.73 -12.07
C TRP A 147 -22.06 -9.60 -11.31
N PRO A 148 -22.33 -10.01 -10.06
CA PRO A 148 -23.49 -9.62 -9.28
C PRO A 148 -23.34 -8.15 -8.81
N ARG A 149 -24.44 -7.46 -8.47
CA ARG A 149 -24.43 -6.05 -8.02
C ARG A 149 -25.18 -5.88 -6.72
N ARG A 150 -24.93 -4.74 -6.06
CA ARG A 150 -25.47 -4.44 -4.73
C ARG A 150 -26.93 -4.01 -4.80
N GLU A 151 -27.29 -3.26 -5.84
CA GLU A 151 -28.59 -2.61 -5.97
C GLU A 151 -29.72 -3.60 -6.27
N GLU A 152 -29.38 -4.74 -6.86
CA GLU A 152 -30.34 -5.70 -7.39
C GLU A 152 -29.82 -7.13 -7.24
N GLU A 153 -30.72 -8.04 -6.90
CA GLU A 153 -30.41 -9.47 -6.90
C GLU A 153 -30.05 -9.95 -8.30
N THR A 154 -29.15 -10.93 -8.39
CA THR A 154 -28.79 -11.50 -9.69
C THR A 154 -29.97 -12.32 -10.21
N PRO A 155 -30.50 -12.01 -11.41
CA PRO A 155 -31.63 -12.75 -11.96
C PRO A 155 -31.32 -14.26 -12.01
N PRO A 156 -32.28 -15.15 -11.67
CA PRO A 156 -32.02 -16.59 -11.59
C PRO A 156 -31.39 -17.21 -12.84
N GLU A 157 -31.84 -16.79 -14.03
CA GLU A 157 -31.26 -17.23 -15.31
C GLU A 157 -29.81 -16.76 -15.49
N LEU A 158 -29.51 -15.52 -15.11
CA LEU A 158 -28.17 -14.97 -15.18
C LEU A 158 -27.24 -15.63 -14.15
N LEU A 159 -27.76 -15.93 -12.95
CA LEU A 159 -27.05 -16.67 -11.92
C LEU A 159 -26.68 -18.07 -12.40
N ALA A 160 -27.64 -18.80 -12.98
CA ALA A 160 -27.41 -20.12 -13.56
C ALA A 160 -26.39 -20.05 -14.71
N PHE A 161 -26.48 -19.04 -15.57
CA PHE A 161 -25.50 -18.81 -16.63
C PHE A 161 -24.08 -18.62 -16.10
N MET A 162 -23.90 -17.74 -15.12
CA MET A 162 -22.61 -17.49 -14.48
C MET A 162 -22.08 -18.74 -13.77
N ASP A 163 -22.96 -19.53 -13.16
CA ASP A 163 -22.63 -20.79 -12.48
C ASP A 163 -22.11 -21.87 -13.43
N THR A 164 -22.80 -22.04 -14.57
CA THR A 164 -22.42 -22.97 -15.65
C THR A 164 -21.08 -22.57 -16.25
N LEU A 165 -20.92 -21.30 -16.65
CA LEU A 165 -19.66 -20.82 -17.21
C LEU A 165 -18.50 -21.03 -16.23
N ALA A 166 -18.67 -20.71 -14.95
CA ALA A 166 -17.61 -20.88 -13.96
C ALA A 166 -17.20 -22.35 -13.82
N THR A 167 -18.17 -23.26 -13.89
CA THR A 167 -17.94 -24.70 -13.84
C THR A 167 -17.21 -25.21 -15.07
N GLU A 168 -17.59 -24.77 -16.28
CA GLU A 168 -16.87 -25.09 -17.52
C GLU A 168 -15.42 -24.61 -17.51
N PHE A 169 -15.16 -23.50 -16.82
CA PHE A 169 -13.83 -22.97 -16.61
C PHE A 169 -13.05 -23.67 -15.48
N GLY A 170 -13.58 -24.74 -14.90
CA GLY A 170 -12.93 -25.54 -13.87
C GLY A 170 -12.87 -24.86 -12.49
N LEU A 171 -13.69 -23.82 -12.26
CA LEU A 171 -13.72 -23.12 -10.98
C LEU A 171 -14.64 -23.87 -10.00
N GLU A 172 -14.08 -24.46 -8.95
CA GLU A 172 -14.85 -25.21 -7.95
C GLU A 172 -15.66 -24.28 -7.04
N LYS A 173 -16.90 -24.67 -6.68
CA LYS A 173 -17.71 -23.96 -5.69
C LYS A 173 -17.08 -24.07 -4.31
N VAL A 174 -17.02 -22.96 -3.58
CA VAL A 174 -16.65 -22.98 -2.16
C VAL A 174 -17.82 -23.53 -1.33
N HIS A 175 -19.04 -23.13 -1.66
CA HIS A 175 -20.25 -23.55 -0.94
C HIS A 175 -21.44 -23.67 -1.92
N PRO A 176 -22.27 -24.72 -1.85
CA PRO A 176 -23.40 -24.91 -2.77
C PRO A 176 -24.38 -23.75 -2.80
N ALA A 177 -24.69 -23.15 -1.65
CA ALA A 177 -25.59 -22.00 -1.53
C ALA A 177 -25.00 -20.66 -2.01
N ARG A 178 -23.71 -20.62 -2.40
CA ARG A 178 -23.03 -19.43 -2.90
C ARG A 178 -22.38 -19.74 -4.27
N PRO A 179 -23.19 -19.94 -5.32
CA PRO A 179 -22.72 -20.44 -6.62
C PRO A 179 -21.66 -19.54 -7.29
N LEU A 180 -21.62 -18.25 -6.96
CA LEU A 180 -20.66 -17.30 -7.51
C LEU A 180 -19.33 -17.22 -6.74
N VAL A 181 -19.22 -17.85 -5.57
CA VAL A 181 -17.97 -17.87 -4.79
C VAL A 181 -17.18 -19.12 -5.13
N ARG A 182 -16.03 -18.95 -5.78
CA ARG A 182 -15.24 -20.05 -6.33
C ARG A 182 -13.83 -20.11 -5.77
N LYS A 183 -13.28 -21.32 -5.67
CA LYS A 183 -11.87 -21.55 -5.32
C LYS A 183 -10.99 -21.15 -6.50
N VAL A 184 -10.24 -20.06 -6.34
CA VAL A 184 -9.24 -19.62 -7.33
C VAL A 184 -7.84 -20.05 -6.89
N GLY A 185 -7.60 -20.10 -5.58
CA GLY A 185 -6.31 -20.43 -4.98
C GLY A 185 -5.31 -19.27 -4.97
N TRP A 186 -5.62 -18.17 -5.68
CA TRP A 186 -4.77 -16.97 -5.73
C TRP A 186 -5.05 -16.13 -4.49
N ARG A 187 -4.08 -16.05 -3.58
CA ARG A 187 -4.14 -15.18 -2.41
C ARG A 187 -3.33 -13.93 -2.67
N THR A 188 -3.97 -12.78 -2.76
CA THR A 188 -3.26 -11.51 -2.91
C THR A 188 -2.42 -11.26 -1.67
N ARG A 189 -1.11 -11.00 -1.84
CA ARG A 189 -0.23 -10.59 -0.75
C ARG A 189 -0.61 -9.17 -0.34
N GLU A 190 -1.32 -9.07 0.77
CA GLU A 190 -1.70 -7.82 1.43
C GLU A 190 -0.89 -7.62 2.70
N THR A 191 -0.55 -6.38 3.03
CA THR A 191 -0.01 -6.05 4.35
C THR A 191 -1.11 -6.02 5.39
N GLU A 192 -0.74 -5.93 6.67
CA GLU A 192 -1.69 -5.75 7.75
C GLU A 192 -2.51 -4.45 7.59
N VAL A 193 -1.84 -3.36 7.17
CA VAL A 193 -2.44 -2.05 6.93
C VAL A 193 -3.41 -2.08 5.75
N GLU A 194 -3.07 -2.76 4.66
CA GLU A 194 -3.96 -2.93 3.50
C GLU A 194 -5.21 -3.75 3.89
N ARG A 195 -5.03 -4.84 4.64
CA ARG A 195 -6.15 -5.65 5.16
C ARG A 195 -7.06 -4.81 6.05
N GLU A 196 -6.50 -4.05 6.98
CA GLU A 196 -7.25 -3.17 7.87
C GLU A 196 -7.99 -2.08 7.09
N TYR A 197 -7.35 -1.49 6.08
CA TYR A 197 -7.98 -0.51 5.20
C TYR A 197 -9.20 -1.11 4.47
N TRP A 198 -9.08 -2.31 3.90
CA TRP A 198 -10.21 -2.94 3.20
C TRP A 198 -11.33 -3.33 4.18
N ALA A 199 -10.98 -3.86 5.35
CA ALA A 199 -11.93 -4.15 6.43
C ALA A 199 -12.72 -2.90 6.88
N HIS A 200 -12.13 -1.71 6.77
CA HIS A 200 -12.76 -0.43 7.16
C HIS A 200 -13.13 0.47 5.96
N CYS A 201 -13.10 -0.05 4.73
CA CYS A 201 -13.42 0.72 3.54
C CYS A 201 -14.94 0.94 3.36
N ASP A 202 -15.43 2.15 3.61
CA ASP A 202 -16.86 2.49 3.50
C ASP A 202 -17.39 2.67 2.06
N LYS A 203 -16.69 2.13 1.05
CA LYS A 203 -17.21 2.17 -0.33
C LYS A 203 -18.30 1.10 -0.47
N PRO A 204 -19.52 1.44 -0.92
CA PRO A 204 -20.62 0.47 -1.00
C PRO A 204 -20.29 -0.79 -1.79
N GLU A 205 -19.58 -0.66 -2.91
CA GLU A 205 -19.22 -1.79 -3.77
C GLU A 205 -18.13 -2.67 -3.15
N VAL A 206 -17.25 -2.08 -2.33
CA VAL A 206 -16.25 -2.84 -1.56
C VAL A 206 -16.94 -3.63 -0.45
N ARG A 207 -17.91 -3.03 0.25
CA ARG A 207 -18.68 -3.72 1.30
C ARG A 207 -19.44 -4.91 0.74
N TYR A 208 -20.14 -4.69 -0.36
CA TYR A 208 -20.82 -5.75 -1.08
C TYR A 208 -19.88 -6.90 -1.45
N PHE A 209 -18.70 -6.61 -2.01
CA PHE A 209 -17.72 -7.65 -2.35
C PHE A 209 -17.28 -8.46 -1.13
N LEU A 210 -16.98 -7.80 -0.01
CA LEU A 210 -16.53 -8.46 1.23
C LEU A 210 -17.63 -9.32 1.85
N GLU A 211 -18.89 -8.87 1.80
CA GLU A 211 -20.04 -9.64 2.28
C GLU A 211 -20.34 -10.86 1.39
N ALA A 212 -20.29 -10.66 0.06
CA ALA A 212 -20.50 -11.74 -0.91
C ALA A 212 -19.37 -12.77 -0.89
N ASN A 213 -18.12 -12.34 -0.65
CA ASN A 213 -16.92 -13.16 -0.67
C ASN A 213 -16.07 -12.98 0.60
N PRO A 214 -16.54 -13.47 1.78
CA PRO A 214 -15.82 -13.30 3.04
C PRO A 214 -14.48 -14.03 3.08
N GLY A 215 -14.30 -15.08 2.26
CA GLY A 215 -13.06 -15.85 2.19
C GLY A 215 -12.10 -15.38 1.09
N TYR A 216 -12.18 -14.14 0.61
CA TYR A 216 -11.28 -13.67 -0.46
C TYR A 216 -9.78 -13.81 -0.07
N GLY A 217 -9.45 -13.62 1.20
CA GLY A 217 -8.09 -13.82 1.75
C GLY A 217 -7.64 -15.29 1.76
N GLU A 218 -8.56 -16.24 1.62
CA GLU A 218 -8.28 -17.69 1.53
C GLU A 218 -8.07 -18.13 0.07
N GLY A 219 -8.15 -17.21 -0.89
CA GLY A 219 -8.02 -17.49 -2.32
C GLY A 219 -9.36 -17.77 -2.99
N HIS A 220 -10.46 -17.30 -2.39
CA HIS A 220 -11.78 -17.32 -3.01
C HIS A 220 -11.96 -16.10 -3.92
N GLY A 221 -12.52 -16.34 -5.11
CA GLY A 221 -12.89 -15.28 -6.04
C GLY A 221 -14.40 -15.16 -6.16
N LEU A 222 -14.87 -13.94 -6.39
CA LEU A 222 -16.25 -13.66 -6.76
C LEU A 222 -16.37 -13.66 -8.28
N VAL A 223 -17.11 -14.63 -8.81
CA VAL A 223 -17.45 -14.69 -10.25
C VAL A 223 -18.25 -13.43 -10.59
N THR A 224 -17.67 -12.64 -11.48
CA THR A 224 -18.18 -11.34 -11.92
C THR A 224 -18.32 -11.37 -13.43
N LEU A 225 -19.49 -10.96 -13.93
CA LEU A 225 -19.83 -10.91 -15.35
C LEU A 225 -20.15 -9.46 -15.73
N VAL A 226 -19.58 -9.00 -16.85
CA VAL A 226 -19.80 -7.67 -17.41
C VAL A 226 -20.22 -7.83 -18.86
N PRO A 227 -21.49 -7.55 -19.21
CA PRO A 227 -21.93 -7.53 -20.59
C PRO A 227 -21.18 -6.45 -21.40
N ILE A 228 -20.61 -6.80 -22.53
CA ILE A 228 -19.94 -5.83 -23.41
C ILE A 228 -20.98 -5.28 -24.39
N THR A 229 -21.69 -4.25 -23.94
CA THR A 229 -22.66 -3.50 -24.76
C THR A 229 -22.08 -2.17 -25.23
N LEU A 230 -22.65 -1.57 -26.28
CA LEU A 230 -22.30 -0.20 -26.69
C LEU A 230 -22.49 0.81 -25.54
N GLY A 231 -23.49 0.59 -24.67
CA GLY A 231 -23.71 1.38 -23.46
C GLY A 231 -22.55 1.27 -22.48
N ASN A 232 -22.10 0.05 -22.18
CA ASN A 232 -20.96 -0.19 -21.31
C ASN A 232 -19.64 0.35 -21.89
N LEU A 233 -19.40 0.16 -23.19
CA LEU A 233 -18.22 0.71 -23.87
C LEU A 233 -18.19 2.25 -23.81
N ARG A 234 -19.34 2.91 -24.00
CA ARG A 234 -19.47 4.37 -23.83
C ARG A 234 -19.21 4.81 -22.40
N SER A 235 -19.75 4.10 -21.39
CA SER A 235 -19.48 4.39 -19.97
C SER A 235 -17.99 4.31 -19.64
N MET A 236 -17.33 3.24 -20.08
CA MET A 236 -15.90 3.04 -19.88
C MET A 236 -15.06 4.11 -20.59
N ALA A 237 -15.38 4.41 -21.86
CA ALA A 237 -14.72 5.47 -22.61
C ALA A 237 -14.89 6.84 -21.94
N ARG A 238 -16.10 7.19 -21.47
CA ARG A 238 -16.38 8.42 -20.73
C ARG A 238 -15.59 8.49 -19.42
N SER A 239 -15.45 7.39 -18.69
CA SER A 239 -14.63 7.32 -17.47
C SER A 239 -13.14 7.60 -17.74
N LEU A 240 -12.62 7.14 -18.88
CA LEU A 240 -11.23 7.37 -19.29
C LEU A 240 -10.98 8.79 -19.81
N LEU A 241 -11.91 9.33 -20.62
CA LEU A 241 -11.89 10.72 -21.09
C LEU A 241 -12.06 11.71 -19.94
N THR A 242 -12.96 11.42 -19.00
CA THR A 242 -13.11 12.22 -17.79
C THR A 242 -11.88 12.14 -16.90
N LYS A 243 -11.07 11.07 -16.86
CA LYS A 243 -9.75 11.10 -16.18
C LYS A 243 -8.73 12.00 -16.89
N ARG A 244 -8.73 12.07 -18.22
CA ARG A 244 -7.84 12.97 -19.00
C ARG A 244 -8.24 14.44 -18.88
N LEU A 245 -9.54 14.72 -18.70
CA LEU A 245 -10.07 16.06 -18.39
C LEU A 245 -10.06 16.36 -16.89
N ARG A 246 -10.15 15.33 -16.02
CA ARG A 246 -10.06 15.46 -14.55
C ARG A 246 -8.65 15.57 -14.04
N GLN A 247 -7.61 15.05 -14.67
CA GLN A 247 -6.25 15.36 -14.21
C GLN A 247 -5.95 16.86 -14.27
N PRO A 248 -6.26 17.59 -15.36
CA PRO A 248 -6.15 19.04 -15.33
C PRO A 248 -7.20 19.68 -14.44
N VAL A 249 -8.44 19.16 -14.31
CA VAL A 249 -9.46 19.72 -13.39
C VAL A 249 -9.24 19.36 -11.91
N GLU A 250 -8.50 18.31 -11.56
CA GLU A 250 -8.10 17.90 -10.20
C GLU A 250 -6.76 18.55 -9.84
N LEU A 251 -5.89 18.80 -10.82
CA LEU A 251 -4.74 19.69 -10.66
C LEU A 251 -5.19 21.15 -10.61
N LEU A 252 -6.18 21.56 -11.41
CA LEU A 252 -6.87 22.85 -11.31
C LEU A 252 -7.76 22.90 -10.08
N ALA A 253 -8.38 21.82 -9.61
CA ALA A 253 -9.15 21.80 -8.38
C ALA A 253 -8.23 21.73 -7.16
N ALA A 254 -7.07 21.09 -7.24
CA ALA A 254 -6.00 21.17 -6.22
C ALA A 254 -5.31 22.54 -6.25
N TRP A 255 -5.19 23.18 -7.42
CA TRP A 255 -4.74 24.57 -7.58
C TRP A 255 -5.82 25.59 -7.18
N MET A 256 -7.11 25.26 -7.38
CA MET A 256 -8.28 26.02 -6.94
C MET A 256 -8.54 25.80 -5.43
N GLN A 257 -8.20 24.64 -4.89
CA GLN A 257 -8.16 24.36 -3.44
C GLN A 257 -6.98 25.08 -2.79
N ARG A 258 -5.83 25.19 -3.48
CA ARG A 258 -4.74 26.11 -3.11
C ARG A 258 -5.16 27.59 -3.16
N THR A 259 -6.20 27.96 -3.91
CA THR A 259 -6.76 29.32 -3.92
C THR A 259 -8.04 29.41 -3.09
N ARG A 260 -7.88 29.43 -1.75
CA ARG A 260 -8.77 29.98 -0.70
C ARG A 260 -10.29 29.60 -0.68
N LEU A 261 -10.87 28.98 -1.71
CA LEU A 261 -12.33 28.80 -1.86
C LEU A 261 -12.81 27.36 -1.59
N GLY A 262 -11.94 26.35 -1.71
CA GLY A 262 -12.26 24.95 -1.35
C GLY A 262 -12.15 24.62 0.15
N ALA A 263 -11.55 25.52 0.94
CA ALA A 263 -11.18 25.32 2.34
C ALA A 263 -12.34 25.46 3.36
N ARG A 264 -13.59 25.56 2.91
CA ARG A 264 -14.78 25.73 3.79
C ARG A 264 -15.70 24.52 3.84
N LEU A 265 -15.17 23.30 3.70
CA LEU A 265 -15.89 22.10 4.18
C LEU A 265 -15.74 21.98 5.70
N SER A 266 -16.81 21.57 6.39
CA SER A 266 -17.11 22.03 7.75
C SER A 266 -15.98 21.75 8.74
N ALA A 267 -15.59 22.78 9.50
CA ALA A 267 -14.64 22.66 10.61
C ALA A 267 -14.99 21.46 11.54
N SER A 268 -16.28 21.12 11.66
CA SER A 268 -16.74 19.96 12.42
C SER A 268 -16.25 18.60 11.89
N GLN A 269 -16.09 18.43 10.57
CA GLN A 269 -15.51 17.20 9.99
C GLN A 269 -14.03 17.09 10.35
N VAL A 270 -13.27 18.17 10.18
CA VAL A 270 -11.83 18.19 10.51
C VAL A 270 -11.64 18.00 12.02
N VAL A 271 -12.41 18.69 12.87
CA VAL A 271 -12.40 18.50 14.33
C VAL A 271 -12.61 17.03 14.70
N ARG A 272 -13.59 16.36 14.10
CA ARG A 272 -13.82 14.93 14.34
C ARG A 272 -12.64 14.06 13.95
N GLN A 273 -11.92 14.39 12.87
CA GLN A 273 -10.71 13.66 12.50
C GLN A 273 -9.53 13.96 13.42
N LEU A 274 -9.33 15.22 13.80
CA LEU A 274 -8.29 15.59 14.77
C LEU A 274 -8.53 14.90 16.12
N ARG A 275 -9.79 14.77 16.57
CA ARG A 275 -10.14 14.02 17.78
C ARG A 275 -9.77 12.53 17.73
N ARG A 276 -9.66 11.92 16.55
CA ARG A 276 -9.26 10.51 16.40
C ARG A 276 -7.76 10.31 16.55
N VAL A 277 -6.97 11.38 16.46
CA VAL A 277 -5.54 11.34 16.70
C VAL A 277 -5.30 11.29 18.21
N PRO A 278 -4.67 10.25 18.77
CA PRO A 278 -4.51 10.10 20.22
C PRO A 278 -3.83 11.29 20.90
N SER A 279 -2.82 11.89 20.27
CA SER A 279 -2.12 13.07 20.79
C SER A 279 -2.90 14.38 20.70
N LEU A 280 -3.99 14.43 19.93
CA LEU A 280 -4.87 15.61 19.81
C LEU A 280 -6.21 15.41 20.52
N ALA A 281 -6.54 14.19 20.95
CA ALA A 281 -7.85 13.82 21.48
C ALA A 281 -8.22 14.54 22.79
N HIS A 282 -7.22 14.95 23.58
CA HIS A 282 -7.41 15.67 24.85
C HIS A 282 -7.57 17.19 24.68
N LEU A 283 -7.36 17.73 23.48
CA LEU A 283 -7.52 19.16 23.24
C LEU A 283 -9.01 19.53 23.32
N ASP A 284 -9.29 20.70 23.87
CA ASP A 284 -10.66 21.19 23.94
C ASP A 284 -11.21 21.52 22.54
N GLU A 285 -12.53 21.61 22.47
CA GLU A 285 -13.25 21.83 21.21
C GLU A 285 -12.86 23.17 20.56
N ALA A 286 -12.54 24.20 21.35
CA ALA A 286 -12.14 25.51 20.85
C ALA A 286 -10.77 25.46 20.14
N THR A 287 -9.81 24.77 20.75
CA THR A 287 -8.46 24.53 20.22
C THR A 287 -8.52 23.69 18.95
N LEU A 288 -9.30 22.61 18.96
CA LEU A 288 -9.50 21.76 17.78
C LEU A 288 -10.13 22.52 16.62
N ARG A 289 -11.12 23.39 16.89
CA ARG A 289 -11.68 24.28 15.86
C ARG A 289 -10.65 25.28 15.35
N GLY A 290 -9.81 25.82 16.24
CA GLY A 290 -8.72 26.72 15.88
C GLY A 290 -7.67 26.07 14.96
N LEU A 291 -7.36 24.78 15.20
CA LEU A 291 -6.54 23.97 14.30
C LEU A 291 -7.26 23.68 12.99
N ALA A 292 -8.51 23.23 13.05
CA ALA A 292 -9.32 22.91 11.89
C ALA A 292 -9.49 24.11 10.93
N GLY A 293 -9.65 25.32 11.47
CA GLY A 293 -9.75 26.55 10.68
C GLY A 293 -8.47 26.93 9.93
N ARG A 294 -7.32 26.36 10.31
CA ARG A 294 -6.01 26.55 9.66
C ARG A 294 -5.55 25.32 8.89
N ALA A 295 -6.26 24.20 9.00
CA ALA A 295 -5.93 22.96 8.32
C ALA A 295 -6.48 22.97 6.89
N GLU A 296 -5.81 22.22 6.02
CA GLU A 296 -6.20 22.04 4.62
C GLU A 296 -6.49 20.56 4.37
N ARG A 297 -7.64 20.27 3.75
CA ARG A 297 -8.00 18.91 3.36
C ARG A 297 -7.53 18.64 1.94
N LEU A 298 -6.66 17.64 1.75
CA LEU A 298 -6.09 17.25 0.47
C LEU A 298 -6.69 15.92 0.01
N VAL A 299 -7.08 15.82 -1.25
CA VAL A 299 -7.50 14.56 -1.89
C VAL A 299 -6.48 14.18 -2.94
N LEU A 300 -5.80 13.04 -2.74
CA LEU A 300 -4.71 12.58 -3.59
C LEU A 300 -5.05 11.21 -4.22
N PRO A 301 -4.82 11.01 -5.52
CA PRO A 301 -4.97 9.70 -6.15
C PRO A 301 -3.87 8.74 -5.71
N ALA A 302 -4.11 7.43 -5.82
CA ALA A 302 -3.10 6.40 -5.54
C ALA A 302 -1.82 6.64 -6.36
N GLY A 303 -0.67 6.32 -5.77
CA GLY A 303 0.66 6.52 -6.35
C GLY A 303 1.20 7.95 -6.27
N ARG A 304 0.50 8.92 -5.65
CA ARG A 304 0.97 10.31 -5.54
C ARG A 304 1.88 10.50 -4.32
N TYR A 305 3.01 11.19 -4.50
CA TYR A 305 3.83 11.62 -3.37
C TYR A 305 3.15 12.76 -2.61
N VAL A 306 3.15 12.64 -1.28
CA VAL A 306 2.79 13.72 -0.36
C VAL A 306 4.00 14.62 -0.17
N PHE A 307 5.16 14.04 0.10
CA PHE A 307 6.47 14.71 0.12
C PHE A 307 7.60 13.69 -0.11
N HIS A 308 8.80 14.21 -0.38
CA HIS A 308 10.02 13.42 -0.59
C HIS A 308 10.96 13.52 0.61
N ALA A 309 11.76 12.48 0.84
CA ALA A 309 12.89 12.49 1.77
C ALA A 309 13.82 13.68 1.46
N GLY A 310 14.46 14.23 2.49
CA GLY A 310 15.32 15.41 2.39
C GLY A 310 14.58 16.75 2.22
N SER A 311 13.26 16.74 1.97
CA SER A 311 12.48 17.99 1.88
C SER A 311 12.44 18.71 3.22
N ALA A 312 12.28 20.05 3.18
CA ALA A 312 11.95 20.82 4.37
C ALA A 312 10.55 20.46 4.89
N CYS A 313 10.28 20.77 6.16
CA CYS A 313 9.01 20.44 6.80
C CYS A 313 8.42 21.64 7.55
N ASP A 314 7.29 22.13 7.05
CA ASP A 314 6.51 23.19 7.69
C ASP A 314 5.08 22.72 8.01
N GLU A 315 4.84 21.42 8.11
CA GLU A 315 3.49 20.85 8.19
C GLU A 315 3.44 19.38 8.62
N LEU A 316 2.36 19.07 9.33
CA LEU A 316 1.93 17.73 9.75
C LEU A 316 0.79 17.24 8.86
N TYR A 317 0.67 15.93 8.69
CA TYR A 317 -0.46 15.32 7.99
C TYR A 317 -1.18 14.32 8.87
N VAL A 318 -2.51 14.28 8.78
CA VAL A 318 -3.35 13.19 9.28
C VAL A 318 -3.97 12.48 8.09
N LEU A 319 -3.75 11.16 7.98
CA LEU A 319 -4.38 10.34 6.96
C LEU A 319 -5.85 10.11 7.35
N GLU A 320 -6.77 10.96 6.89
CA GLU A 320 -8.20 10.82 7.19
C GLU A 320 -8.77 9.51 6.62
N ARG A 321 -8.43 9.21 5.36
CA ARG A 321 -8.90 8.02 4.65
C ARG A 321 -7.85 7.56 3.66
N GLY A 322 -7.70 6.25 3.53
CA GLY A 322 -6.78 5.64 2.57
C GLY A 322 -5.59 4.98 3.26
N ALA A 323 -4.56 4.70 2.46
CA ALA A 323 -3.29 4.14 2.89
C ALA A 323 -2.14 4.89 2.21
N ALA A 324 -0.97 4.93 2.83
CA ALA A 324 0.25 5.51 2.27
C ALA A 324 1.47 4.64 2.59
N TYR A 325 2.41 4.57 1.65
CA TYR A 325 3.71 3.93 1.83
C TYR A 325 4.72 4.96 2.33
N VAL A 326 5.52 4.55 3.32
CA VAL A 326 6.76 5.21 3.73
C VAL A 326 7.90 4.58 2.93
N LEU A 327 8.67 5.40 2.25
CA LEU A 327 9.69 4.97 1.30
C LEU A 327 11.07 5.49 1.74
N ALA A 328 12.02 4.58 1.90
CA ALA A 328 13.43 4.91 2.07
C ALA A 328 14.11 5.18 0.72
N GLU A 329 15.42 5.38 0.74
CA GLU A 329 16.22 5.51 -0.48
C GLU A 329 16.00 4.31 -1.42
N GLY A 330 15.99 4.58 -2.73
CA GLY A 330 15.75 3.54 -3.74
C GLY A 330 14.29 3.05 -3.85
N GLU A 331 13.30 3.80 -3.36
CA GLU A 331 11.87 3.45 -3.41
C GLU A 331 11.48 2.18 -2.61
N LYS A 332 12.35 1.74 -1.68
CA LYS A 332 12.06 0.63 -0.79
C LYS A 332 10.94 1.02 0.18
N ILE A 333 9.82 0.29 0.15
CA ILE A 333 8.75 0.45 1.13
C ILE A 333 9.27 -0.05 2.48
N VAL A 334 9.35 0.86 3.45
CA VAL A 334 9.84 0.59 4.80
C VAL A 334 8.71 0.53 5.83
N ASP A 335 7.63 1.26 5.61
CA ASP A 335 6.45 1.23 6.48
C ASP A 335 5.19 1.57 5.67
N GLU A 336 4.02 1.30 6.25
CA GLU A 336 2.72 1.61 5.65
C GLU A 336 1.83 2.30 6.69
N LEU A 337 1.15 3.37 6.28
CA LEU A 337 0.31 4.21 7.11
C LEU A 337 -1.15 3.96 6.78
N GLY A 338 -1.96 3.68 7.80
CA GLY A 338 -3.41 3.50 7.69
C GLY A 338 -4.20 4.76 8.07
N SER A 339 -5.52 4.72 7.88
CA SER A 339 -6.39 5.84 8.27
C SER A 339 -6.30 6.15 9.77
N GLY A 340 -6.39 7.42 10.15
CA GLY A 340 -6.12 7.91 11.51
C GLY A 340 -4.64 8.15 11.83
N THR A 341 -3.73 7.70 10.97
CA THR A 341 -2.29 7.85 11.20
C THR A 341 -1.84 9.28 10.99
N VAL A 342 -1.12 9.84 11.97
CA VAL A 342 -0.39 11.10 11.84
C VAL A 342 0.96 10.82 11.22
N PHE A 343 1.44 11.65 10.30
CA PHE A 343 2.80 11.53 9.79
C PHE A 343 3.42 12.89 9.48
N GLY A 344 4.74 12.92 9.51
CA GLY A 344 5.51 14.14 9.31
C GLY A 344 5.88 14.90 10.59
N GLU A 345 5.56 14.31 11.74
CA GLU A 345 5.88 14.81 13.07
C GLU A 345 7.39 14.91 13.31
N GLY A 346 8.19 14.01 12.75
CA GLY A 346 9.65 13.98 12.94
C GLY A 346 10.29 15.33 12.63
N ALA A 347 10.24 15.71 11.35
CA ALA A 347 10.82 16.97 10.88
C ALA A 347 10.16 18.22 11.51
N LEU A 348 8.90 18.11 11.97
CA LEU A 348 8.21 19.19 12.66
C LEU A 348 8.76 19.41 14.07
N LEU A 349 8.94 18.33 14.84
CA LEU A 349 9.36 18.35 16.24
C LEU A 349 10.87 18.53 16.39
N THR A 350 11.67 17.90 15.53
CA THR A 350 13.14 17.91 15.63
C THR A 350 13.77 19.03 14.81
N GLY A 351 13.05 19.60 13.84
CA GLY A 351 13.61 20.55 12.87
C GLY A 351 14.50 19.92 11.80
N GLU A 352 14.68 18.60 11.84
CA GLU A 352 15.42 17.86 10.80
C GLU A 352 14.67 17.87 9.45
N ARG A 353 15.36 17.45 8.37
CA ARG A 353 14.71 17.20 7.08
C ARG A 353 13.84 15.94 7.16
N ARG A 354 12.89 15.78 6.21
CA ARG A 354 12.09 14.55 6.09
C ARG A 354 13.00 13.33 5.96
N SER A 355 12.88 12.37 6.87
CA SER A 355 13.69 11.13 6.88
C SER A 355 13.31 10.15 5.78
N ALA A 356 12.06 10.17 5.32
CA ALA A 356 11.53 9.27 4.30
C ALA A 356 10.56 10.00 3.36
N SER A 357 10.31 9.42 2.19
CA SER A 357 9.25 9.89 1.29
C SER A 357 7.92 9.25 1.66
N ILE A 358 6.80 9.95 1.45
CA ILE A 358 5.46 9.40 1.62
C ILE A 358 4.75 9.38 0.28
N ARG A 359 4.23 8.22 -0.12
CA ARG A 359 3.46 8.04 -1.36
C ARG A 359 2.15 7.33 -1.05
N THR A 360 1.03 7.87 -1.51
CA THR A 360 -0.29 7.25 -1.28
C THR A 360 -0.36 5.87 -1.92
N ALA A 361 -0.73 4.85 -1.14
CA ALA A 361 -0.93 3.48 -1.62
C ALA A 361 -2.29 3.32 -2.30
N THR A 362 -3.32 4.00 -1.77
CA THR A 362 -4.67 4.06 -2.33
C THR A 362 -5.05 5.51 -2.62
N ALA A 363 -6.24 5.76 -3.18
CA ALA A 363 -6.76 7.12 -3.25
C ALA A 363 -7.04 7.59 -1.82
N SER A 364 -6.35 8.64 -1.39
CA SER A 364 -6.26 9.03 0.02
C SER A 364 -6.74 10.45 0.24
N THR A 365 -7.35 10.68 1.40
CA THR A 365 -7.70 12.00 1.90
C THR A 365 -6.84 12.31 3.11
N LEU A 366 -6.20 13.47 3.10
CA LEU A 366 -5.30 13.94 4.15
C LEU A 366 -5.82 15.24 4.75
N VAL A 367 -5.54 15.46 6.03
CA VAL A 367 -5.64 16.78 6.67
C VAL A 367 -4.22 17.27 6.88
N ARG A 368 -3.83 18.32 6.16
CA ARG A 368 -2.57 19.03 6.30
C ARG A 368 -2.74 20.12 7.37
N ILE A 369 -1.89 20.09 8.38
CA ILE A 369 -1.89 21.07 9.48
C ILE A 369 -0.56 21.84 9.40
N PRO A 370 -0.58 23.15 9.14
CA PRO A 370 0.65 23.93 9.04
C PRO A 370 1.35 24.05 10.40
N ARG A 371 2.67 24.10 10.39
CA ARG A 371 3.54 24.28 11.56
C ARG A 371 3.17 25.53 12.35
N SER A 372 2.83 26.62 11.66
CA SER A 372 2.39 27.87 12.30
C SER A 372 1.11 27.73 13.12
N ALA A 373 0.25 26.74 12.82
CA ALA A 373 -0.93 26.44 13.62
C ALA A 373 -0.63 25.52 14.81
N LEU A 374 0.36 24.64 14.68
CA LEU A 374 0.66 23.62 15.70
C LEU A 374 1.71 24.07 16.72
N LEU A 375 2.71 24.85 16.30
CA LEU A 375 3.85 25.22 17.14
C LEU A 375 3.46 25.99 18.41
N PRO A 376 2.54 26.98 18.38
CA PRO A 376 2.10 27.65 19.60
C PRO A 376 1.44 26.67 20.58
N LEU A 377 0.63 25.74 20.07
CA LEU A 377 -0.03 24.73 20.90
C LEU A 377 0.95 23.76 21.53
N LEU A 378 2.03 23.41 20.83
CA LEU A 378 3.10 22.57 21.37
C LEU A 378 3.89 23.27 22.48
N GLN A 379 4.00 24.60 22.42
CA GLN A 379 4.64 25.41 23.46
C GLN A 379 3.75 25.53 24.70
N ASP A 380 2.45 25.70 24.51
CA ASP A 380 1.50 25.97 25.60
C ASP A 380 0.87 24.71 26.20
N ASN A 381 0.96 23.55 25.54
CA ASN A 381 0.32 22.31 25.96
C ASN A 381 1.33 21.16 26.06
N GLU A 382 1.81 20.92 27.28
CA GLU A 382 2.77 19.85 27.59
C GLU A 382 2.26 18.46 27.20
N ARG A 383 1.00 18.14 27.49
CA ARG A 383 0.40 16.84 27.15
C ARG A 383 0.35 16.59 25.63
N LEU A 384 0.12 17.62 24.83
CA LEU A 384 0.20 17.54 23.37
C LEU A 384 1.63 17.26 22.91
N ARG A 385 2.58 18.03 23.45
CA ARG A 385 4.01 17.88 23.16
C ARG A 385 4.47 16.46 23.48
N GLU A 386 4.17 15.95 24.66
CA GLU A 386 4.47 14.58 25.10
C GLU A 386 3.81 13.53 24.20
N GLY A 387 2.53 13.68 23.89
CA GLY A 387 1.82 12.71 23.03
C GLY A 387 2.39 12.63 21.61
N MET A 388 2.76 13.78 21.04
CA MET A 388 3.42 13.83 19.73
C MET A 388 4.85 13.27 19.78
N TRP A 389 5.62 13.62 20.82
CA TRP A 389 6.96 13.06 21.03
C TRP A 389 6.94 11.55 21.22
N LYS A 390 6.01 11.03 22.02
CA LYS A 390 5.82 9.59 22.21
C LYS A 390 5.58 8.88 20.88
N THR A 391 4.73 9.44 20.02
CA THR A 391 4.45 8.88 18.69
C THR A 391 5.70 8.84 17.81
N LEU A 392 6.50 9.92 17.83
CA LEU A 392 7.77 10.00 17.10
C LEU A 392 8.81 9.01 17.66
N ALA A 393 8.92 8.94 18.98
CA ALA A 393 9.86 8.10 19.72
C ALA A 393 9.63 6.61 19.42
N GLU A 394 8.37 6.15 19.52
CA GLU A 394 7.99 4.77 19.18
C GLU A 394 8.36 4.42 17.73
N ARG A 395 8.16 5.35 16.78
CA ARG A 395 8.53 5.14 15.37
C ARG A 395 10.03 5.09 15.15
N ARG A 396 10.78 6.05 15.66
CA ARG A 396 12.24 6.08 15.51
C ARG A 396 12.89 4.86 16.13
N PHE A 397 12.39 4.42 17.28
CA PHE A 397 12.85 3.18 17.89
C PHE A 397 12.57 1.98 16.99
N ASP A 398 11.32 1.82 16.51
CA ASP A 398 10.97 0.72 15.61
C ASP A 398 11.82 0.73 14.34
N ASP A 399 12.11 1.92 13.80
CA ASP A 399 12.96 2.10 12.62
C ASP A 399 14.40 1.65 12.86
N LEU A 400 15.02 2.04 13.98
CA LEU A 400 16.39 1.67 14.35
C LEU A 400 16.54 0.17 14.62
N VAL A 401 15.50 -0.45 15.20
CA VAL A 401 15.56 -1.82 15.71
C VAL A 401 15.17 -2.85 14.64
N ARG A 402 14.38 -2.46 13.64
CA ARG A 402 13.82 -3.36 12.63
C ARG A 402 14.85 -4.07 11.76
N GLU A 403 15.99 -3.44 11.47
CA GLU A 403 17.09 -4.06 10.70
C GLU A 403 18.25 -4.53 11.60
N ASN A 404 18.09 -4.47 12.92
CA ASN A 404 19.09 -4.91 13.88
C ASN A 404 19.14 -6.44 13.98
N GLU A 405 20.33 -7.05 14.00
CA GLU A 405 20.49 -8.52 14.08
C GLU A 405 19.82 -9.14 15.31
N ARG A 406 19.85 -8.44 16.45
CA ARG A 406 19.33 -8.92 17.73
C ARG A 406 17.82 -8.86 17.80
N TYR A 407 17.19 -7.90 17.15
CA TYR A 407 15.77 -7.59 17.35
C TYR A 407 14.92 -7.59 16.08
N GLY A 408 15.53 -7.66 14.91
CA GLY A 408 14.84 -7.67 13.62
C GLY A 408 13.91 -8.87 13.46
N HIS A 409 14.19 -9.97 14.16
CA HIS A 409 13.32 -11.15 14.22
C HIS A 409 12.00 -10.89 14.98
N LEU A 410 11.95 -9.87 15.85
CA LEU A 410 10.73 -9.50 16.57
C LEU A 410 9.77 -8.77 15.64
N GLY A 411 8.49 -9.13 15.69
CA GLY A 411 7.43 -8.32 15.08
C GLY A 411 7.31 -6.94 15.75
N ARG A 412 6.66 -5.98 15.08
CA ARG A 412 6.50 -4.59 15.56
C ARG A 412 5.98 -4.50 17.00
N LYS A 413 5.00 -5.34 17.37
CA LYS A 413 4.47 -5.37 18.74
C LYS A 413 5.55 -5.73 19.77
N GLY A 414 6.43 -6.69 19.46
CA GLY A 414 7.54 -7.07 20.32
C GLY A 414 8.60 -5.98 20.42
N ARG A 415 8.95 -5.33 19.30
CA ARG A 415 9.88 -4.20 19.30
C ARG A 415 9.34 -3.01 20.10
N LEU A 416 8.06 -2.68 19.95
CA LEU A 416 7.42 -1.63 20.76
C LEU A 416 7.27 -2.02 22.24
N ALA A 417 7.26 -3.32 22.59
CA ALA A 417 7.33 -3.75 23.98
C ALA A 417 8.71 -3.43 24.58
N LEU A 418 9.80 -3.71 23.85
CA LEU A 418 11.16 -3.31 24.26
C LEU A 418 11.26 -1.80 24.49
N PHE A 419 10.71 -1.00 23.58
CA PHE A 419 10.67 0.45 23.75
C PHE A 419 9.99 0.84 25.08
N ARG A 420 8.85 0.22 25.41
CA ARG A 420 8.09 0.55 26.63
C ARG A 420 8.77 0.08 27.91
N GLU A 421 9.48 -1.03 27.85
CA GLU A 421 10.21 -1.61 29.00
C GLU A 421 11.57 -0.94 29.23
N GLY A 422 12.14 -0.32 28.20
CA GLY A 422 13.41 0.39 28.29
C GLY A 422 13.39 1.61 29.20
N GLU A 423 14.57 1.97 29.69
CA GLU A 423 14.76 3.17 30.51
C GLU A 423 14.80 4.41 29.60
N HIS A 424 13.74 5.22 29.65
CA HIS A 424 13.65 6.47 28.90
C HIS A 424 14.40 7.58 29.65
N ARG A 425 15.28 8.29 28.95
CA ARG A 425 16.05 9.41 29.50
C ARG A 425 15.99 10.60 28.56
N GLU A 426 15.85 11.79 29.12
CA GLU A 426 16.11 13.06 28.45
C GLU A 426 17.33 13.70 29.11
N LEU A 427 18.35 14.01 28.31
CA LEU A 427 19.53 14.72 28.77
C LEU A 427 19.44 16.19 28.36
N ALA A 428 19.68 17.09 29.31
CA ALA A 428 19.81 18.51 29.07
C ALA A 428 21.11 18.83 28.30
N PRO A 429 21.19 19.99 27.61
CA PRO A 429 22.42 20.40 26.95
C PRO A 429 23.61 20.41 27.93
N ARG A 430 24.72 19.77 27.52
CA ARG A 430 25.96 19.56 28.28
C ARG A 430 25.88 18.57 29.45
N GLU A 431 24.73 17.94 29.67
CA GLU A 431 24.60 16.88 30.66
C GLU A 431 25.44 15.67 30.26
N LEU A 432 26.08 15.07 31.28
CA LEU A 432 26.91 13.89 31.14
C LEU A 432 26.15 12.66 31.66
N HIS A 433 26.27 11.55 30.94
CA HIS A 433 25.68 10.28 31.34
C HIS A 433 26.68 9.14 31.12
N GLU A 434 26.90 8.31 32.13
CA GLU A 434 27.81 7.17 32.03
C GLU A 434 27.01 5.90 31.68
N LEU A 435 27.46 5.19 30.66
CA LEU A 435 26.89 3.92 30.25
C LEU A 435 27.79 2.77 30.71
N GLU A 436 27.18 1.77 31.31
CA GLU A 436 27.83 0.50 31.64
C GLU A 436 28.04 -0.34 30.38
N ALA A 437 29.07 -1.20 30.41
CA ALA A 437 29.28 -2.18 29.36
C ALA A 437 28.06 -3.12 29.23
N GLY A 438 27.70 -3.47 27.99
CA GLY A 438 26.51 -4.24 27.64
C GLY A 438 25.22 -3.40 27.51
N THR A 439 25.25 -2.10 27.81
CA THR A 439 24.08 -1.23 27.65
C THR A 439 23.83 -0.93 26.18
N GLN A 440 22.57 -1.07 25.76
CA GLN A 440 22.14 -0.71 24.42
C GLN A 440 21.47 0.65 24.45
N LEU A 441 22.04 1.60 23.72
CA LEU A 441 21.63 2.98 23.62
C LEU A 441 20.89 3.22 22.30
N PHE A 442 19.67 3.73 22.40
CA PHE A 442 18.90 4.23 21.27
C PHE A 442 18.73 5.73 21.44
N VAL A 443 19.52 6.52 20.71
CA VAL A 443 19.29 7.97 20.63
C VAL A 443 18.12 8.18 19.70
N LEU A 444 17.03 8.75 20.20
CA LEU A 444 15.83 9.01 19.42
C LEU A 444 15.87 10.39 18.78
N SER A 445 16.45 11.38 19.45
CA SER A 445 16.63 12.73 18.90
C SER A 445 17.73 13.47 19.65
N GLY A 446 18.29 14.49 19.00
CA GLY A 446 19.38 15.30 19.55
C GLY A 446 20.75 14.87 19.03
N THR A 447 21.78 15.35 19.71
CA THR A 447 23.18 15.13 19.35
C THR A 447 23.96 14.77 20.60
N VAL A 448 24.69 13.66 20.56
CA VAL A 448 25.48 13.16 21.68
C VAL A 448 26.93 12.95 21.25
N ASP A 449 27.87 13.42 22.06
CA ASP A 449 29.27 13.02 21.98
C ASP A 449 29.47 11.76 22.81
N VAL A 450 30.01 10.72 22.20
CA VAL A 450 30.35 9.45 22.84
C VAL A 450 31.86 9.43 23.06
N GLU A 451 32.28 9.35 24.32
CA GLU A 451 33.68 9.40 24.73
C GLU A 451 34.12 8.06 25.32
N HIS A 452 35.28 7.57 24.88
CA HIS A 452 35.97 6.42 25.45
C HIS A 452 37.49 6.59 25.32
N GLU A 453 38.22 6.48 26.43
CA GLU A 453 39.70 6.59 26.46
C GLU A 453 40.26 7.83 25.73
N GLY A 454 39.56 8.97 25.80
CA GLY A 454 39.97 10.22 25.16
C GLY A 454 39.58 10.35 23.68
N LEU A 455 39.04 9.31 23.05
CA LEU A 455 38.42 9.38 21.72
C LEU A 455 36.98 9.89 21.85
N VAL A 456 36.62 10.88 21.03
CA VAL A 456 35.28 11.47 21.01
C VAL A 456 34.65 11.26 19.64
N MET A 457 33.48 10.63 19.62
CA MET A 457 32.67 10.44 18.41
C MET A 457 31.33 11.17 18.57
N THR A 458 31.04 12.11 17.67
CA THR A 458 29.74 12.80 17.66
C THR A 458 28.72 12.00 16.87
N GLN A 459 27.57 11.75 17.48
CA GLN A 459 26.41 11.10 16.87
C GLN A 459 25.25 12.09 16.82
N ARG A 460 24.64 12.26 15.65
CA ARG A 460 23.55 13.20 15.39
C ARG A 460 22.30 12.48 14.95
N GLY A 461 21.16 12.91 15.49
CA GLY A 461 19.85 12.36 15.12
C GLY A 461 19.61 10.98 15.70
N SER A 462 18.72 10.22 15.07
CA SER A 462 18.37 8.88 15.53
C SER A 462 19.52 7.89 15.29
N THR A 463 20.05 7.28 16.34
CA THR A 463 21.13 6.29 16.22
C THR A 463 20.97 5.15 17.21
N PHE A 464 21.54 3.99 16.88
CA PHE A 464 21.65 2.84 17.76
C PHE A 464 23.11 2.51 18.03
N LEU A 465 23.45 2.27 19.29
CA LEU A 465 24.79 1.92 19.75
C LEU A 465 24.72 0.84 20.84
N GLU A 466 25.63 -0.12 20.78
CA GLU A 466 25.87 -1.06 21.88
C GLU A 466 27.19 -0.71 22.57
N ALA A 467 27.13 -0.39 23.86
CA ALA A 467 28.29 -0.07 24.66
C ALA A 467 29.06 -1.36 24.97
N ARG A 468 30.07 -1.71 24.17
CA ARG A 468 30.92 -2.88 24.43
C ARG A 468 31.82 -2.72 25.66
N TRP A 469 32.06 -1.48 26.05
CA TRP A 469 32.86 -1.03 27.18
C TRP A 469 32.15 0.17 27.81
N PRO A 470 32.55 0.62 29.01
CA PRO A 470 31.99 1.83 29.61
C PRO A 470 32.19 3.04 28.69
N LEU A 471 31.11 3.79 28.45
CA LEU A 471 31.10 4.99 27.61
C LEU A 471 30.64 6.19 28.41
N ARG A 472 31.20 7.37 28.12
CA ARG A 472 30.65 8.64 28.62
C ARG A 472 29.91 9.33 27.48
N LEU A 473 28.66 9.67 27.73
CA LEU A 473 27.82 10.44 26.81
C LEU A 473 27.78 11.88 27.26
N LYS A 474 27.91 12.81 26.32
CA LYS A 474 27.70 14.24 26.54
C LYS A 474 26.70 14.78 25.55
N ALA A 475 25.54 15.20 26.03
CA ALA A 475 24.52 15.79 25.18
C ALA A 475 24.97 17.19 24.71
N ARG A 476 24.90 17.48 23.40
CA ARG A 476 25.17 18.83 22.87
C ARG A 476 23.93 19.72 22.92
N GLU A 477 22.77 19.11 22.88
CA GLU A 477 21.44 19.71 22.91
C GLU A 477 20.50 18.78 23.69
N THR A 478 19.25 19.18 23.92
CA THR A 478 18.26 18.29 24.53
C THR A 478 18.17 16.99 23.74
N THR A 479 18.52 15.88 24.37
CA THR A 479 18.70 14.58 23.71
C THR A 479 17.82 13.56 24.39
N GLN A 480 16.91 12.95 23.64
CA GLN A 480 16.07 11.86 24.14
C GLN A 480 16.63 10.51 23.73
N MET A 481 16.68 9.58 24.68
CA MET A 481 17.22 8.25 24.47
C MET A 481 16.47 7.17 25.25
N VAL A 482 16.61 5.94 24.77
CA VAL A 482 16.13 4.73 25.46
C VAL A 482 17.32 3.82 25.70
N LEU A 483 17.45 3.35 26.93
CA LEU A 483 18.49 2.41 27.34
C LEU A 483 17.84 1.05 27.58
N LEU A 484 18.39 0.00 26.96
CA LEU A 484 18.09 -1.38 27.30
C LEU A 484 19.31 -1.99 28.00
N LYS A 485 19.12 -2.39 29.26
CA LYS A 485 20.13 -3.13 30.02
C LYS A 485 20.03 -4.61 29.66
N GLN A 486 21.16 -5.31 29.58
CA GLN A 486 21.14 -6.75 29.41
C GLN A 486 20.42 -7.42 30.59
N GLU A 487 19.55 -8.39 30.32
CA GLU A 487 19.47 -9.55 31.21
C GLU A 487 20.80 -10.30 31.05
N PRO A 488 21.45 -10.71 32.16
CA PRO A 488 22.69 -11.47 32.08
C PRO A 488 22.44 -12.70 31.21
N ALA A 489 23.22 -12.83 30.13
CA ALA A 489 23.10 -13.91 29.19
C ALA A 489 23.02 -15.24 29.93
N ARG A 490 21.93 -15.99 29.77
CA ARG A 490 21.96 -17.43 30.01
C ARG A 490 23.09 -17.96 29.15
N ARG A 491 24.12 -18.51 29.80
CA ARG A 491 25.26 -19.19 29.18
C ARG A 491 24.72 -20.13 28.10
N HIS A 492 24.85 -19.72 26.84
CA HIS A 492 25.03 -20.65 25.75
C HIS A 492 26.49 -20.55 25.38
N GLU A 493 27.23 -21.49 25.96
CA GLU A 493 28.55 -21.92 25.50
C GLU A 493 28.50 -22.23 24.00
N GLU A 494 29.63 -21.91 23.35
CA GLU A 494 30.12 -22.48 22.09
C GLU A 494 29.32 -22.20 20.80
N ALA A 495 29.72 -21.14 20.09
CA ALA A 495 30.12 -21.25 18.69
C ALA A 495 30.81 -19.97 18.18
N SER A 496 31.95 -20.17 17.51
CA SER A 496 32.57 -19.25 16.54
C SER A 496 33.48 -18.13 17.06
N LEU A 497 34.58 -18.55 17.70
CA LEU A 497 35.90 -18.06 17.31
C LEU A 497 36.16 -18.39 15.82
N VAL A 498 37.05 -17.62 15.19
CA VAL A 498 37.56 -17.73 13.80
C VAL A 498 36.82 -16.87 12.75
N TYR A 499 37.18 -15.59 12.65
CA TYR A 499 38.00 -15.05 11.53
C TYR A 499 38.18 -13.53 11.67
N LEU A 500 39.28 -13.10 12.31
CA LEU A 500 39.91 -11.79 12.09
C LEU A 500 41.40 -11.93 12.43
N ALA A 501 42.15 -12.44 11.46
CA ALA A 501 43.60 -12.27 11.36
C ALA A 501 44.04 -12.60 9.92
N ALA A 502 44.23 -11.56 9.10
CA ALA A 502 45.42 -11.36 8.25
C ALA A 502 45.14 -10.37 7.10
N ALA A 503 46.03 -9.37 7.03
CA ALA A 503 46.40 -8.51 5.90
C ALA A 503 45.40 -7.45 5.40
#